data_AF-A0A5K0XWW1-F1
#
_entry.id   AF-A0A5K0XWW1-F1
#
_cell.length_a   1.000
_cell.length_b   1.000
_cell.length_c   1.000
_cell.angle_alpha   90.00
_cell.angle_beta   90.00
_cell.angle_gamma   90.00
#
_symmetry.space_group_name_H-M   'P 1'
#
loop_
_entity.id
_entity.type
_entity.pdbx_description
1 polymer ?
#
loop_
_entity_poly.entity_id
_entity_poly.type
_entity_poly.pdbx_seq_one_letter_code
_entity_poly.pdbx_strand_id
1 'polypeptide(L)' 'KDTVGQYESHTAFTMPGLYRAVHGIDPFDPKFNIVSPGADMNIYFPYSEKERRLTSFHPAIEELLYNPEQNDEH' A
#
# COMPACT_ATOMS: atom_id res chain seq x y z
N LYS A 1 20.91 -3.21 7.39
CA LYS A 1 19.53 -2.88 6.95
C LYS A 1 19.73 -1.99 5.75
N ASP A 2 20.14 -2.59 4.64
CA ASP A 2 20.73 -1.89 3.50
C ASP A 2 20.20 -2.58 2.25
N THR A 3 19.00 -2.18 1.84
CA THR A 3 18.33 -2.72 0.65
C THR A 3 18.19 -1.61 -0.37
N VAL A 4 18.45 -1.93 -1.63
CA VAL A 4 18.36 -0.99 -2.76
C VAL A 4 16.93 -0.47 -2.92
N GLY A 5 16.79 0.82 -3.23
CA GLY A 5 15.50 1.45 -3.50
C GLY A 5 14.82 0.99 -4.79
N GLN A 6 13.50 1.15 -4.89
CA GLN A 6 12.74 0.69 -6.06
C GLN A 6 13.16 1.38 -7.37
N TYR A 7 13.36 2.71 -7.37
CA TYR A 7 13.89 3.43 -8.53
C TYR A 7 15.39 3.17 -8.73
N GLU A 8 16.14 3.08 -7.64
CA GLU A 8 17.59 2.85 -7.66
C GLU A 8 17.95 1.51 -8.34
N SER A 9 17.13 0.48 -8.20
CA SER A 9 17.34 -0.81 -8.89
C SER A 9 17.28 -0.71 -10.42
N HIS A 10 16.74 0.40 -10.97
CA HIS A 10 16.67 0.68 -12.39
C HIS A 10 17.79 1.63 -12.88
N THR A 11 18.76 1.97 -12.02
CA THR A 11 19.93 2.79 -12.40
C THR A 11 20.74 2.09 -13.49
N ALA A 12 21.02 0.79 -13.34
CA ALA A 12 21.73 0.00 -14.35
C ALA A 12 21.19 -1.43 -14.36
N PHE A 13 20.69 -1.90 -15.51
CA PHE A 13 20.16 -3.25 -15.68
C PHE A 13 20.32 -3.75 -17.12
N THR A 14 20.16 -5.06 -17.31
CA THR A 14 20.26 -5.71 -18.62
C THR A 14 19.09 -6.65 -18.85
N MET A 15 18.55 -6.64 -20.07
CA MET A 15 17.61 -7.64 -20.57
C MET A 15 18.31 -8.42 -21.70
N PRO A 16 18.91 -9.59 -21.38
CA PRO A 16 19.66 -10.39 -22.36
C PRO A 16 18.81 -10.71 -23.59
N GLY A 17 19.37 -10.50 -24.79
CA GLY A 17 18.66 -10.68 -26.06
C GLY A 17 17.81 -9.48 -26.50
N LEU A 18 17.73 -8.40 -25.71
CA LEU A 18 17.00 -7.20 -26.06
C LEU A 18 17.88 -5.93 -25.99
N TYR A 19 18.20 -5.44 -24.79
CA TYR A 19 19.08 -4.28 -24.60
C TYR A 19 19.65 -4.20 -23.18
N ARG A 20 20.60 -3.28 -22.98
CA ARG A 20 21.20 -2.95 -21.68
C ARG A 20 21.07 -1.47 -21.40
N ALA A 21 20.56 -1.11 -20.22
CA ALA A 21 20.48 0.25 -19.72
C ALA A 21 21.64 0.48 -18.73
N VAL A 22 22.60 1.34 -19.10
CA VAL A 22 23.76 1.67 -18.25
C VAL A 22 23.46 2.80 -17.27
N HIS A 23 22.58 3.73 -17.65
CA HIS A 23 22.05 4.82 -16.82
C HIS A 23 20.56 4.99 -17.12
N GLY A 24 19.72 4.15 -16.51
CA GLY A 24 18.26 4.16 -16.72
C GLY A 24 17.57 5.28 -15.95
N ILE A 25 17.94 5.50 -14.69
CA ILE A 25 17.43 6.57 -13.84
C ILE A 25 18.46 6.97 -12.79
N ASP A 26 18.36 8.20 -12.29
CA ASP A 26 19.21 8.71 -11.21
C ASP A 26 18.31 9.04 -9.99
N PRO A 27 18.46 8.34 -8.85
CA PRO A 27 17.74 8.66 -7.62
C PRO A 27 17.94 10.09 -7.11
N PHE A 28 19.00 10.78 -7.54
CA PHE A 28 19.31 12.16 -7.17
C PHE A 28 18.72 13.21 -8.13
N ASP A 29 17.96 12.78 -9.15
CA ASP A 29 17.33 13.71 -10.10
C ASP A 29 16.32 14.62 -9.37
N PRO A 30 16.41 15.96 -9.51
CA PRO A 30 15.57 16.93 -8.80
C PRO A 30 14.07 16.81 -9.12
N LYS A 31 13.69 16.05 -10.15
CA LYS A 31 12.28 15.75 -10.42
C LYS A 31 11.64 14.89 -9.33
N PHE A 32 12.43 14.11 -8.59
CA PHE A 32 11.92 13.25 -7.55
C PHE A 32 11.56 14.04 -6.30
N ASN A 33 10.31 13.92 -5.89
CA ASN A 33 9.78 14.49 -4.67
C ASN A 33 8.92 13.45 -3.97
N ILE A 34 9.10 13.28 -2.67
CA ILE A 34 8.25 12.38 -1.87
C ILE A 34 7.02 13.17 -1.43
N VAL A 35 5.86 12.81 -1.99
CA VAL A 35 4.57 13.31 -1.52
C VAL A 35 3.81 12.13 -0.97
N SER A 36 3.72 12.05 0.35
CA SER A 36 3.00 10.97 1.02
C SER A 36 1.50 11.08 0.74
N PRO A 37 0.83 9.98 0.36
CA PRO A 37 -0.62 9.96 0.27
C PRO A 37 -1.25 10.00 1.67
N GLY A 38 -2.56 10.21 1.71
CA GLY A 38 -3.36 10.14 2.94
C GLY A 38 -4.56 9.21 2.78
N ALA A 39 -5.27 8.97 3.87
CA ALA A 39 -6.57 8.31 3.88
C ALA A 39 -7.67 9.35 4.17
N ASP A 40 -8.87 9.13 3.65
CA ASP A 40 -10.01 10.00 3.96
C ASP A 40 -10.36 9.90 5.45
N MET A 41 -10.24 11.02 6.16
CA MET A 41 -10.45 11.08 7.61
C MET A 41 -11.91 10.88 8.01
N ASN A 42 -12.87 11.01 7.08
CA ASN A 42 -14.27 10.69 7.34
C ASN A 42 -14.54 9.19 7.33
N ILE A 43 -13.73 8.43 6.59
CA ILE A 43 -13.84 6.98 6.45
C ILE A 43 -12.97 6.27 7.48
N TYR A 44 -11.71 6.70 7.63
CA TYR A 44 -10.73 6.12 8.53
C TYR A 44 -10.44 7.06 9.68
N PHE A 45 -10.78 6.64 10.90
CA PHE A 45 -10.60 7.42 12.10
C PHE A 45 -10.20 6.54 13.29
N PRO A 46 -9.59 7.11 14.34
CA PRO A 46 -9.22 6.38 15.54
C PRO A 46 -10.40 5.63 16.17
N TYR A 47 -10.19 4.37 16.54
CA TYR A 47 -11.22 3.51 17.14
C TYR A 47 -11.76 4.04 18.48
N SER A 48 -11.01 4.92 19.14
CA SER A 48 -11.37 5.54 20.42
C SER A 48 -12.48 6.59 20.30
N GLU A 49 -12.75 7.12 19.11
CA GLU A 49 -13.78 8.13 18.85
C GLU A 49 -15.18 7.50 18.79
N LYS A 50 -15.71 7.10 19.95
CA LYS A 50 -16.97 6.33 20.09
C LYS A 50 -18.17 6.98 19.40
N GLU A 51 -18.27 8.29 19.43
CA GLU A 51 -19.37 9.05 18.81
C GLU A 51 -19.40 8.93 17.27
N ARG A 52 -18.24 8.68 16.65
CA ARG A 52 -18.11 8.51 15.20
C ARG A 52 -18.23 7.05 14.75
N ARG A 53 -18.28 6.10 15.69
CA ARG A 53 -18.36 4.68 15.34
C ARG A 53 -19.71 4.36 14.70
N LEU A 54 -19.64 3.71 13.56
CA LEU A 54 -20.81 3.23 12.81
C LEU A 54 -21.29 1.90 13.39
N THR A 55 -21.97 1.96 14.54
CA THR A 55 -22.45 0.78 15.27
C THR A 55 -23.48 -0.03 14.48
N SER A 56 -24.12 0.57 13.47
CA SER A 56 -25.02 -0.11 12.54
C SER A 56 -24.35 -1.26 11.78
N PHE A 57 -23.02 -1.21 11.59
CA PHE A 57 -22.27 -2.28 10.92
C PHE A 57 -21.82 -3.41 11.85
N HIS A 58 -21.98 -3.29 13.18
CA HIS A 58 -21.52 -4.34 14.09
C HIS A 58 -22.14 -5.72 13.81
N PRO A 59 -23.45 -5.88 13.55
CA PRO A 59 -24.00 -7.20 13.27
C PRO A 59 -23.37 -7.88 12.05
N ALA A 60 -23.19 -7.11 10.96
CA ALA A 60 -22.56 -7.62 9.74
C ALA A 60 -21.08 -7.96 9.95
N ILE A 61 -20.36 -7.17 10.77
CA ILE A 61 -18.96 -7.44 11.10
C ILE A 61 -18.84 -8.67 12.02
N GLU A 62 -19.74 -8.84 12.98
CA GLU A 62 -19.76 -10.02 13.86
C GLU A 62 -20.05 -11.30 13.08
N GLU A 63 -20.97 -11.25 12.12
CA GLU A 63 -21.21 -12.35 11.18
C GLU A 63 -19.95 -12.67 10.37
N LEU A 64 -19.29 -11.65 9.79
CA LEU A 64 -18.07 -11.86 9.00
C LEU A 64 -16.91 -12.46 9.82
N LEU A 65 -16.76 -12.08 11.09
CA LEU A 65 -15.61 -12.47 11.91
C LEU A 65 -15.84 -13.72 12.76
N TYR A 66 -17.08 -13.97 13.20
CA TYR A 66 -17.39 -14.99 14.20
C TYR A 66 -18.36 -16.07 13.72
N ASN A 67 -18.89 -15.98 12.50
CA ASN A 67 -19.71 -17.06 11.96
C ASN A 67 -18.86 -18.35 11.80
N PRO A 68 -19.27 -19.48 12.40
CA PRO A 68 -18.55 -20.75 12.30
C PRO A 68 -18.68 -21.43 10.93
N GLU A 69 -19.58 -20.97 10.06
CA GLU A 69 -19.78 -21.51 8.73
C GLU A 69 -18.65 -21.07 7.78
N GLN A 70 -17.96 -22.04 7.19
CA GLN A 70 -17.02 -21.79 6.10
C GLN A 70 -17.80 -21.69 4.78
N ASN A 71 -17.65 -20.58 4.08
CA ASN A 71 -18.05 -20.41 2.69
C ASN A 71 -16.79 -20.32 1.80
N ASP A 72 -16.94 -20.58 0.49
CA ASP A 72 -15.85 -20.48 -0.48
C ASP A 72 -15.60 -19.02 -0.96
N GLU A 73 -16.32 -18.03 -0.40
CA GLU A 73 -16.24 -16.62 -0.81
C GLU A 73 -15.15 -15.81 -0.07
N HIS A 74 -14.40 -16.43 0.84
CA HIS A 74 -13.25 -15.82 1.52
C HIS A 74 -12.05 -16.75 1.67
#